data_AF-A0A933J8Q2-F1
#
_entry.id   AF-A0A933J8Q2-F1
#
_cell.length_a   1.000
_cell.length_b   1.000
_cell.length_c   1.000
_cell.angle_alpha   90.00
_cell.angle_beta   90.00
_cell.angle_gamma   90.00
#
_symmetry.space_group_name_H-M   'P 1'
#
loop_
_entity.id
_entity.type
_entity.pdbx_description
1 polymer ?
#
loop_
_entity_poly.entity_id
_entity_poly.type
_entity_poly.pdbx_seq_one_letter_code
_entity_poly.pdbx_strand_id
1 'polypeptide(L)'
;MKKSALRKSVLGIFLVLVASGYAFSEDGEIKLNSNDGSTKLIVQDKDAATVFSVDSDGNTVISGTAAIAGSGFSVGSSTLVVKAGNVGIGTTGPGTSNASGTMVQVDGTGTGYNDDGQWNIGGNAYTNYGDLGWRAGQVPAVLRGGAWGDGAYAGVFVFNADYGPSLWDSSFGFRCGRRR
;
A
#
# COMPACT_ATOMS: atom_id res chain seq x y z
N MET A 1 29.24 -74.71 12.50
CA MET A 1 28.41 -73.57 12.98
C MET A 1 28.59 -72.25 12.20
N LYS A 2 29.28 -72.20 11.04
CA LYS A 2 29.53 -70.94 10.28
C LYS A 2 28.50 -70.58 9.18
N LYS A 3 27.62 -71.50 8.77
CA LYS A 3 26.65 -71.27 7.66
C LYS A 3 25.40 -70.47 8.05
N SER A 4 25.05 -70.40 9.34
CA SER A 4 23.85 -69.67 9.79
C SER A 4 24.08 -68.15 9.91
N ALA A 5 25.31 -67.71 10.22
CA ALA A 5 25.65 -66.29 10.33
C ALA A 5 25.70 -65.60 8.95
N LEU A 6 26.24 -66.27 7.93
CA LEU A 6 26.35 -65.70 6.58
C LEU A 6 24.98 -65.52 5.91
N ARG A 7 24.03 -66.46 6.14
CA ARG A 7 22.67 -66.37 5.61
C ARG A 7 21.84 -65.24 6.23
N LYS A 8 22.05 -64.95 7.53
CA LYS A 8 21.37 -63.84 8.21
C LYS A 8 21.92 -62.47 7.77
N SER A 9 23.23 -62.37 7.53
CA SER A 9 23.86 -61.11 7.11
C SER A 9 23.50 -60.73 5.67
N VAL A 10 23.48 -61.70 4.74
CA VAL A 10 23.09 -61.45 3.34
C VAL A 10 21.61 -61.13 3.22
N LEU A 11 20.75 -61.81 3.99
CA LEU A 11 19.32 -61.54 4.00
C LEU A 11 19.00 -60.16 4.61
N GLY A 12 19.73 -59.74 5.66
CA GLY A 12 19.59 -58.41 6.26
C GLY A 12 20.03 -57.27 5.31
N ILE A 13 21.15 -57.45 4.60
CA ILE A 13 21.65 -56.46 3.63
C ILE A 13 20.71 -56.36 2.43
N PHE A 14 20.14 -57.47 1.95
CA PHE A 14 19.16 -57.48 0.86
C PHE A 14 17.83 -56.81 1.29
N LEU A 15 17.40 -56.99 2.53
CA LEU A 15 16.19 -56.36 3.06
C LEU A 15 16.33 -54.84 3.21
N VAL A 16 17.53 -54.35 3.59
CA VAL A 16 17.83 -52.91 3.71
C VAL A 16 17.96 -52.25 2.33
N LEU A 17 18.60 -52.90 1.36
CA LEU A 17 18.70 -52.40 -0.03
C LEU A 17 17.34 -52.36 -0.75
N VAL A 18 16.46 -53.33 -0.49
CA VAL A 18 15.08 -53.33 -0.99
C VAL A 18 14.22 -52.30 -0.24
N ALA A 19 14.46 -52.03 1.04
CA ALA A 19 13.73 -50.98 1.75
C ALA A 19 14.17 -49.54 1.36
N SER A 20 15.44 -49.35 0.96
CA SER A 20 15.98 -48.04 0.60
C SER A 20 15.76 -47.63 -0.86
N GLY A 21 15.50 -48.59 -1.76
CA GLY A 21 15.21 -48.32 -3.17
C GLY A 21 13.78 -47.84 -3.46
N TYR A 22 12.86 -47.97 -2.49
CA TYR A 22 11.43 -47.64 -2.63
C TYR A 22 10.98 -46.43 -1.81
N ALA A 23 11.88 -45.76 -1.08
CA ALA A 23 11.46 -44.76 -0.10
C ALA A 23 11.16 -43.37 -0.67
N PHE A 24 11.76 -42.93 -1.79
CA PHE A 24 11.49 -41.57 -2.30
C PHE A 24 11.60 -41.47 -3.83
N SER A 25 10.52 -40.98 -4.46
CA SER A 25 10.50 -40.46 -5.83
C SER A 25 11.37 -39.20 -5.94
N GLU A 26 11.99 -39.03 -7.11
CA GLU A 26 12.82 -37.89 -7.52
C GLU A 26 12.00 -36.59 -7.65
N ASP A 27 10.68 -36.70 -7.76
CA ASP A 27 9.74 -35.59 -7.59
C ASP A 27 8.66 -36.01 -6.59
N GLY A 28 8.62 -35.36 -5.43
CA GLY A 28 7.60 -35.62 -4.40
C GLY A 28 6.22 -35.27 -4.91
N GLU A 29 5.29 -36.23 -4.87
CA GLU A 29 3.93 -36.04 -5.40
C GLU A 29 2.90 -36.01 -4.25
N ILE A 30 2.20 -34.89 -4.12
CA ILE A 30 1.03 -34.75 -3.24
C ILE A 30 -0.22 -34.73 -4.12
N LYS A 31 -1.04 -35.80 -4.03
CA LYS A 31 -2.32 -35.93 -4.75
C LYS A 31 -3.49 -35.82 -3.78
N LEU A 32 -4.41 -34.90 -4.07
CA LEU A 32 -5.68 -34.72 -3.35
C LEU A 32 -6.80 -34.99 -4.35
N ASN A 33 -7.69 -35.93 -4.06
CA ASN A 33 -8.73 -36.37 -4.97
C ASN A 33 -10.07 -36.41 -4.21
N SER A 34 -11.02 -35.52 -4.55
CA SER A 34 -12.41 -35.58 -4.05
C SER A 34 -13.31 -36.11 -5.17
N ASN A 35 -14.14 -37.10 -4.82
CA ASN A 35 -15.15 -37.69 -5.70
C ASN A 35 -16.56 -37.13 -5.42
N ASP A 36 -16.66 -36.14 -4.53
CA ASP A 36 -17.93 -35.62 -3.99
C ASP A 36 -18.09 -34.10 -4.14
N GLY A 37 -17.23 -33.44 -4.93
CA GLY A 37 -17.47 -32.09 -5.44
C GLY A 37 -16.73 -30.96 -4.72
N SER A 38 -15.86 -31.23 -3.74
CA SER A 38 -14.86 -30.24 -3.32
C SER A 38 -13.57 -30.91 -2.88
N THR A 39 -12.51 -30.78 -3.67
CA THR A 39 -11.17 -31.21 -3.25
C THR A 39 -10.57 -30.09 -2.41
N LYS A 40 -10.14 -30.40 -1.19
CA LYS A 40 -9.48 -29.41 -0.32
C LYS A 40 -8.14 -29.94 0.19
N LEU A 41 -7.10 -29.11 0.06
CA LEU A 41 -5.92 -29.22 0.92
C LEU A 41 -6.19 -28.44 2.19
N ILE A 42 -6.02 -29.05 3.36
CA ILE A 42 -6.20 -28.36 4.64
C ILE A 42 -5.01 -28.69 5.53
N VAL A 43 -4.38 -27.65 6.06
CA VAL A 43 -3.46 -27.76 7.20
C VAL A 43 -4.22 -27.26 8.42
N GLN A 44 -4.25 -28.07 9.47
CA GLN A 44 -4.92 -27.74 10.73
C GLN A 44 -3.90 -27.69 11.87
N ASP A 45 -4.19 -26.89 12.89
CA ASP A 45 -3.46 -26.95 14.15
C ASP A 45 -3.94 -28.11 15.04
N LYS A 46 -3.38 -28.20 16.25
CA LYS A 46 -3.72 -29.24 17.24
C LYS A 46 -5.18 -29.22 17.70
N ASP A 47 -5.87 -28.09 17.54
CA ASP A 47 -7.25 -27.87 17.94
C ASP A 47 -8.21 -28.06 16.76
N ALA A 48 -7.71 -28.62 15.64
CA ALA A 48 -8.40 -28.81 14.37
C ALA A 48 -8.86 -27.50 13.70
N ALA A 49 -8.28 -26.37 14.06
CA ALA A 49 -8.53 -25.10 13.37
C ALA A 49 -7.74 -25.05 12.05
N THR A 50 -8.40 -24.69 10.96
CA THR A 50 -7.74 -24.53 9.65
C THR A 50 -6.80 -23.33 9.66
N VAL A 51 -5.50 -23.59 9.49
CA VAL A 51 -4.47 -22.55 9.38
C VAL A 51 -4.16 -22.18 7.93
N PHE A 52 -4.28 -23.15 7.02
CA PHE A 52 -4.15 -22.95 5.58
C PHE A 52 -5.10 -23.89 4.85
N SER A 53 -5.77 -23.39 3.81
CA SER A 53 -6.50 -24.26 2.89
C SER A 53 -6.51 -23.76 1.47
N VAL A 54 -6.56 -24.69 0.52
CA VAL A 54 -6.86 -24.44 -0.89
C VAL A 54 -7.96 -25.39 -1.32
N ASP A 55 -8.97 -24.89 -2.02
CA ASP A 55 -10.06 -25.70 -2.54
C ASP A 55 -10.09 -25.75 -4.08
N SER A 56 -10.97 -26.60 -4.61
CA SER A 56 -11.16 -26.81 -6.04
C SER A 56 -11.74 -25.62 -6.79
N ASP A 57 -12.31 -24.64 -6.07
CA ASP A 57 -12.82 -23.40 -6.65
C ASP A 57 -11.71 -22.34 -6.80
N GLY A 58 -10.49 -22.67 -6.36
CA GLY A 58 -9.32 -21.79 -6.41
C GLY A 58 -9.21 -20.87 -5.21
N ASN A 59 -10.04 -21.05 -4.18
CA ASN A 59 -9.99 -20.22 -2.98
C ASN A 59 -8.78 -20.64 -2.14
N THR A 60 -8.05 -19.64 -1.65
CA THR A 60 -6.97 -19.84 -0.68
C THR A 60 -7.29 -19.08 0.59
N VAL A 61 -7.17 -19.73 1.73
CA VAL A 61 -7.38 -19.13 3.05
C VAL A 61 -6.11 -19.32 3.88
N ILE A 62 -5.63 -18.23 4.49
CA ILE A 62 -4.53 -18.21 5.44
C ILE A 62 -5.05 -17.57 6.73
N SER A 63 -5.20 -18.37 7.78
CA SER A 63 -5.67 -17.90 9.09
C SER A 63 -4.49 -17.44 9.93
N GLY A 64 -3.81 -16.39 9.46
CA GLY A 64 -2.58 -15.87 10.08
C GLY A 64 -1.90 -14.82 9.20
N THR A 65 -0.56 -14.75 9.29
CA THR A 65 0.25 -13.81 8.51
C THR A 65 0.81 -14.49 7.27
N ALA A 66 0.60 -13.88 6.10
CA ALA A 66 1.27 -14.25 4.86
C ALA A 66 2.39 -13.25 4.55
N ALA A 67 3.59 -13.74 4.27
CA ALA A 67 4.71 -12.92 3.79
C ALA A 67 5.11 -13.37 2.39
N ILE A 68 5.05 -12.47 1.41
CA ILE A 68 5.50 -12.72 0.03
C ILE A 68 6.91 -12.15 -0.09
N ALA A 69 7.92 -13.01 -0.07
CA ALA A 69 9.32 -12.61 -0.15
C ALA A 69 9.77 -12.25 -1.58
N GLY A 70 8.95 -12.55 -2.59
CA GLY A 70 9.17 -12.15 -3.97
C GLY A 70 9.03 -10.64 -4.17
N SER A 71 9.52 -10.14 -5.31
CA SER A 71 9.48 -8.70 -5.64
C SER A 71 8.10 -8.17 -6.05
N GLY A 72 7.07 -9.01 -6.10
CA GLY A 72 5.75 -8.61 -6.58
C GLY A 72 4.59 -9.42 -6.00
N PHE A 73 3.46 -8.74 -5.85
CA PHE A 73 2.14 -9.28 -5.57
C PHE A 73 1.16 -8.62 -6.54
N SER A 74 0.32 -9.42 -7.22
CA SER A 74 -0.64 -8.93 -8.21
C SER A 74 -2.00 -9.59 -7.99
N VAL A 75 -3.06 -8.78 -8.09
CA VAL A 75 -4.46 -9.23 -8.06
C VAL A 75 -5.10 -9.22 -9.46
N GLY A 76 -4.31 -9.01 -10.52
CA GLY A 76 -4.79 -8.94 -11.90
C GLY A 76 -5.77 -7.77 -12.11
N SER A 77 -6.90 -8.04 -12.77
CA SER A 77 -7.99 -7.06 -12.95
C SER A 77 -8.99 -7.01 -11.79
N SER A 78 -8.75 -7.77 -10.72
CA SER A 78 -9.61 -7.83 -9.54
C SER A 78 -9.30 -6.73 -8.53
N THR A 79 -10.08 -6.66 -7.47
CA THR A 79 -9.90 -5.70 -6.37
C THR A 79 -9.24 -6.36 -5.17
N LEU A 80 -8.19 -5.73 -4.63
CA LEU A 80 -7.70 -6.04 -3.28
C LEU A 80 -8.64 -5.40 -2.25
N VAL A 81 -9.26 -6.19 -1.40
CA VAL A 81 -10.19 -5.70 -0.35
C VAL A 81 -9.60 -5.93 1.03
N VAL A 82 -9.39 -4.84 1.79
CA VAL A 82 -9.00 -4.89 3.20
C VAL A 82 -10.16 -4.40 4.05
N LYS A 83 -10.83 -5.32 4.74
CA LYS A 83 -12.05 -5.03 5.52
C LYS A 83 -11.77 -4.31 6.84
N ALA A 84 -10.58 -4.52 7.42
CA ALA A 84 -10.14 -3.89 8.66
C ALA A 84 -8.60 -3.82 8.70
N GLY A 85 -8.05 -2.77 9.30
CA GLY A 85 -6.62 -2.50 9.36
C GLY A 85 -6.12 -1.52 8.29
N ASN A 86 -4.81 -1.31 8.25
CA ASN A 86 -4.16 -0.36 7.34
C ASN A 86 -3.43 -1.09 6.21
N VAL A 87 -3.46 -0.53 5.00
CA VAL A 87 -2.61 -0.97 3.89
C VAL A 87 -1.33 -0.17 3.92
N GLY A 88 -0.21 -0.84 4.17
CA GLY A 88 1.11 -0.23 3.98
C GLY A 88 1.51 -0.28 2.52
N ILE A 89 1.76 0.88 1.89
CA ILE A 89 2.25 0.96 0.51
C ILE A 89 3.63 1.60 0.56
N GLY A 90 4.69 0.90 0.13
CA GLY A 90 6.02 1.49 0.07
C GLY A 90 7.22 0.62 0.32
N THR A 91 8.35 1.29 0.55
CA THR A 91 9.61 0.70 1.01
C THR A 91 9.52 0.37 2.50
N THR A 92 10.66 0.21 3.18
CA THR A 92 10.80 -0.20 4.58
C THR A 92 9.97 0.62 5.60
N GLY A 93 9.40 1.78 5.21
CA GLY A 93 8.43 2.56 5.97
C GLY A 93 7.21 2.93 5.09
N PRO A 94 6.03 2.33 5.29
CA PRO A 94 4.88 2.48 4.38
C PRO A 94 4.18 3.85 4.38
N GLY A 95 4.75 4.88 5.01
CA GLY A 95 4.17 6.22 5.12
C GLY A 95 4.63 7.21 4.05
N THR A 96 5.57 6.85 3.17
CA THR A 96 6.24 7.81 2.26
C THR A 96 6.10 7.50 0.77
N SER A 97 5.09 6.74 0.37
CA SER A 97 4.98 6.28 -1.02
C SER A 97 4.05 7.14 -1.85
N ASN A 98 4.62 7.80 -2.84
CA ASN A 98 3.89 8.19 -4.03
C ASN A 98 3.50 6.91 -4.77
N ALA A 99 2.28 6.43 -4.54
CA ALA A 99 1.66 5.46 -5.43
C ALA A 99 1.50 6.11 -6.81
N SER A 100 2.49 5.91 -7.68
CA SER A 100 2.43 6.42 -9.05
C SER A 100 1.21 5.82 -9.75
N GLY A 101 0.25 6.67 -10.13
CA GLY A 101 -0.97 6.26 -10.83
C GLY A 101 -2.18 5.95 -9.94
N THR A 102 -2.10 6.13 -8.63
CA THR A 102 -3.28 6.06 -7.75
C THR A 102 -3.70 7.49 -7.43
N MET A 103 -4.91 7.90 -7.82
CA MET A 103 -5.60 8.91 -7.02
C MET A 103 -5.74 8.27 -5.65
N VAL A 104 -4.86 8.63 -4.72
CA VAL A 104 -5.20 8.50 -3.31
C VAL A 104 -6.40 9.42 -3.17
N GLN A 105 -7.60 8.87 -3.35
CA GLN A 105 -8.80 9.48 -2.84
C GLN A 105 -8.59 9.44 -1.35
N VAL A 106 -7.92 10.48 -0.82
CA VAL A 106 -7.90 10.78 0.61
C VAL A 106 -9.31 11.21 0.90
N ASP A 107 -10.18 10.22 1.09
CA ASP A 107 -11.44 10.38 1.76
C ASP A 107 -11.15 10.81 3.21
N GLY A 108 -10.99 12.12 3.37
CA GLY A 108 -11.27 12.81 4.62
C GLY A 108 -10.35 12.48 5.79
N THR A 109 -9.13 13.00 5.77
CA THR A 109 -8.58 13.63 6.99
C THR A 109 -8.02 15.00 6.69
N GLY A 110 -8.62 15.68 5.70
CA GLY A 110 -8.38 17.09 5.44
C GLY A 110 -8.52 17.88 6.75
N THR A 111 -7.40 18.05 7.44
CA THR A 111 -7.17 19.22 8.26
C THR A 111 -6.96 20.33 7.24
N GLY A 112 -8.10 20.72 6.64
CA GLY A 112 -8.20 21.89 5.81
C GLY A 112 -7.65 23.06 6.59
N TYR A 113 -7.27 24.10 5.88
CA TYR A 113 -6.99 25.36 6.55
C TYR A 113 -8.29 25.79 7.30
N ASN A 114 -8.32 25.63 8.62
CA ASN A 114 -9.49 25.87 9.49
C ASN A 114 -10.72 24.95 9.27
N ASP A 115 -10.53 23.67 8.92
CA ASP A 115 -11.62 22.70 8.80
C ASP A 115 -12.73 23.07 7.77
N ASP A 116 -12.39 23.87 6.75
CA ASP A 116 -13.35 24.39 5.77
C ASP A 116 -13.65 23.45 4.58
N GLY A 117 -13.07 22.24 4.59
CA GLY A 117 -13.28 21.23 3.55
C GLY A 117 -12.62 21.55 2.20
N GLN A 118 -11.69 22.50 2.12
CA GLN A 118 -11.00 22.81 0.88
C GLN A 118 -9.88 21.80 0.55
N TRP A 119 -9.91 21.30 -0.69
CA TRP A 119 -8.81 20.54 -1.28
C TRP A 119 -7.70 21.53 -1.65
N ASN A 120 -6.70 21.61 -0.79
CA ASN A 120 -5.50 22.36 -1.08
C ASN A 120 -4.72 21.66 -2.20
N ILE A 121 -4.92 22.10 -3.45
CA ILE A 121 -3.98 21.85 -4.54
C ILE A 121 -2.64 22.39 -4.04
N GLY A 122 -1.58 21.57 -4.01
CA GLY A 122 -0.35 21.77 -3.23
C GLY A 122 0.50 23.01 -3.56
N GLY A 123 -0.08 24.20 -3.46
CA GLY A 123 0.57 25.50 -3.54
C GLY A 123 1.04 25.96 -2.17
N ASN A 124 1.93 26.94 -2.19
CA ASN A 124 2.44 27.61 -0.99
C ASN A 124 2.05 29.09 -1.07
N ALA A 125 1.61 29.66 0.03
CA ALA A 125 1.34 31.09 0.12
C ALA A 125 2.11 31.73 1.29
N TYR A 126 2.65 32.91 1.09
CA TYR A 126 3.32 33.70 2.13
C TYR A 126 2.29 34.41 2.99
N THR A 127 2.36 34.25 4.30
CA THR A 127 1.40 34.80 5.25
C THR A 127 2.08 35.35 6.50
N ASN A 128 1.40 36.25 7.19
CA ASN A 128 1.75 36.76 8.52
C ASN A 128 0.70 36.39 9.58
N TYR A 129 -0.17 35.41 9.30
CA TYR A 129 -1.11 34.86 10.27
C TYR A 129 -0.41 33.82 11.16
N GLY A 130 -0.33 34.08 12.46
CA GLY A 130 0.48 33.33 13.40
C GLY A 130 1.96 33.68 13.22
N ASP A 131 2.73 32.75 12.63
CA ASP A 131 4.13 32.97 12.25
C ASP A 131 4.26 33.51 10.82
N LEU A 132 5.21 34.43 10.63
CA LEU A 132 5.63 34.94 9.32
C LEU A 132 6.31 33.85 8.50
N GLY A 133 5.76 33.50 7.33
CA GLY A 133 6.42 32.53 6.44
C GLY A 133 5.54 31.94 5.35
N TRP A 134 6.15 31.07 4.56
CA TRP A 134 5.47 30.26 3.54
C TRP A 134 4.71 29.11 4.19
N ARG A 135 3.40 29.01 3.93
CA ARG A 135 2.57 27.88 4.39
C ARG A 135 2.16 27.01 3.22
N ALA A 136 2.54 25.74 3.30
CA ALA A 136 2.13 24.71 2.33
C ALA A 136 0.63 24.43 2.47
N GLY A 137 -0.03 24.26 1.33
CA GLY A 137 -1.47 24.04 1.24
C GLY A 137 -2.30 25.32 1.38
N GLN A 138 -1.76 26.46 1.81
CA GLN A 138 -2.58 27.67 1.87
C GLN A 138 -2.93 28.18 0.46
N VAL A 139 -4.22 28.31 0.16
CA VAL A 139 -4.67 28.90 -1.12
C VAL A 139 -4.34 30.40 -1.12
N PRO A 140 -3.60 30.91 -2.12
CA PRO A 140 -3.25 32.32 -2.18
C PRO A 140 -4.43 33.20 -2.57
N ALA A 141 -4.43 34.45 -2.11
CA ALA A 141 -5.30 35.49 -2.62
C ALA A 141 -4.77 36.01 -3.96
N VAL A 142 -5.68 36.30 -4.89
CA VAL A 142 -5.33 36.91 -6.17
C VAL A 142 -5.21 38.41 -6.02
N LEU A 143 -4.00 38.93 -6.20
CA LEU A 143 -3.71 40.36 -6.25
C LEU A 143 -3.43 40.81 -7.70
N ARG A 144 -3.84 42.03 -8.03
CA ARG A 144 -3.72 42.63 -9.37
C ARG A 144 -3.21 44.07 -9.25
N GLY A 145 -2.49 44.54 -10.27
CA GLY A 145 -2.09 45.95 -10.39
C GLY A 145 -0.67 46.29 -9.93
N GLY A 146 -0.07 45.48 -9.05
CA GLY A 146 1.26 45.74 -8.47
C GLY A 146 1.25 46.77 -7.32
N ALA A 147 2.43 47.00 -6.74
CA ALA A 147 2.71 47.87 -5.62
C ALA A 147 3.64 49.05 -6.00
N TRP A 148 3.78 50.01 -5.09
CA TRP A 148 4.60 51.22 -5.28
C TRP A 148 6.08 50.90 -5.59
N GLY A 149 6.60 49.79 -5.05
CA GLY A 149 7.98 49.35 -5.27
C GLY A 149 8.22 48.60 -6.58
N ASP A 150 7.17 48.17 -7.29
CA ASP A 150 7.31 47.30 -8.47
C ASP A 150 7.74 48.07 -9.73
N GLY A 151 7.61 49.40 -9.74
CA GLY A 151 8.01 50.26 -10.85
C GLY A 151 7.38 49.83 -12.18
N ALA A 152 8.20 49.50 -13.17
CA ALA A 152 7.74 49.06 -14.49
C ALA A 152 7.07 47.67 -14.50
N TYR A 153 7.20 46.89 -13.43
CA TYR A 153 6.54 45.60 -13.28
C TYR A 153 5.08 45.72 -12.81
N ALA A 154 4.64 46.90 -12.36
CA ALA A 154 3.24 47.18 -12.05
C ALA A 154 2.39 47.39 -13.34
N GLY A 155 1.08 47.13 -13.27
CA GLY A 155 0.20 47.33 -14.43
C GLY A 155 -1.09 46.51 -14.47
N VAL A 156 -1.90 46.75 -15.50
CA VAL A 156 -3.27 46.18 -15.65
C VAL A 156 -3.30 44.66 -15.82
N PHE A 157 -2.21 44.06 -16.32
CA PHE A 157 -2.13 42.62 -16.54
C PHE A 157 -1.40 41.86 -15.43
N VAL A 158 -0.82 42.56 -14.46
CA VAL A 158 -0.08 41.94 -13.35
C VAL A 158 -1.00 41.03 -12.57
N PHE A 159 -0.53 39.81 -12.34
CA PHE A 159 -1.19 38.78 -11.56
C PHE A 159 -0.20 38.27 -10.51
N ASN A 160 -0.58 38.32 -9.25
CA ASN A 160 0.20 37.75 -8.16
C ASN A 160 -0.71 36.84 -7.32
N ALA A 161 -0.27 35.61 -7.12
CA ALA A 161 -0.93 34.61 -6.30
C ALA A 161 0.08 33.92 -5.38
N ASP A 162 1.02 34.68 -4.83
CA ASP A 162 2.04 34.18 -3.90
C ASP A 162 1.65 34.43 -2.44
N TYR A 163 0.67 35.29 -2.19
CA TYR A 163 0.34 35.80 -0.87
C TYR A 163 -0.95 35.20 -0.32
N GLY A 164 -0.95 34.81 0.94
CA GLY A 164 -2.13 34.26 1.62
C GLY A 164 -3.21 35.33 1.85
N PRO A 165 -4.50 34.97 1.92
CA PRO A 165 -5.60 35.91 2.19
C PRO A 165 -5.47 36.69 3.50
N SER A 166 -4.73 36.14 4.44
CA SER A 166 -4.47 36.73 5.75
C SER A 166 -3.25 37.66 5.77
N LEU A 167 -2.50 37.78 4.66
CA LEU A 167 -1.35 38.67 4.60
C LEU A 167 -1.80 40.13 4.69
N TRP A 168 -1.15 40.87 5.58
CA TRP A 168 -1.29 42.32 5.65
C TRP A 168 0.05 43.01 5.37
N ASP A 169 0.08 43.83 4.32
CA ASP A 169 1.20 44.71 3.96
C ASP A 169 0.67 46.12 3.65
N SER A 170 1.49 47.15 3.86
CA SER A 170 1.17 48.54 3.49
C SER A 170 1.04 48.79 1.98
N SER A 171 1.50 47.84 1.17
CA SER A 171 1.55 47.92 -0.30
C SER A 171 0.30 47.37 -0.98
N PHE A 172 -0.60 46.73 -0.23
CA PHE A 172 -1.83 46.14 -0.75
C PHE A 172 -3.07 46.94 -0.37
N GLY A 173 -4.10 46.83 -1.19
CA GLY A 173 -5.40 47.45 -0.95
C GLY A 173 -6.48 46.78 -1.80
N PHE A 174 -7.71 47.29 -1.70
CA PHE A 174 -8.84 46.78 -2.46
C PHE A 174 -9.59 47.92 -3.14
N ARG A 175 -10.34 47.58 -4.20
CA ARG A 175 -11.31 48.47 -4.83
C ARG A 175 -12.67 47.78 -4.80
N CYS A 176 -13.69 48.50 -4.36
CA CYS A 176 -15.05 47.99 -4.35
C CYS A 176 -15.59 47.92 -5.79
N GLY A 177 -16.16 46.77 -6.16
CA GLY A 177 -16.94 46.61 -7.39
C GLY A 177 -18.42 46.39 -7.05
N ARG A 178 -19.32 46.95 -7.85
CA ARG A 178 -20.76 46.65 -7.77
C ARG A 178 -21.23 46.12 -9.11
N ARG A 179 -22.00 45.03 -9.08
CA ARG A 179 -22.72 44.54 -10.27
C ARG A 179 -23.74 45.60 -10.71
N ARG A 180 -23.80 45.86 -12.01
CA ARG A 180 -24.84 46.70 -12.62
C ARG A 180 -26.12 45.90 -12.80
#